data_AF-A0A8H7BYC0-F1
#
_entry.id   AF-A0A8H7BYC0-F1
#
_cell.length_a   1.000
_cell.length_b   1.000
_cell.length_c   1.000
_cell.angle_alpha   90.00
_cell.angle_beta   90.00
_cell.angle_gamma   90.00
#
_symmetry.space_group_name_H-M   'P 1'
#
loop_
_entity.id
_entity.type
_entity.pdbx_description
1 polymer ?
#
loop_
_entity_poly.entity_id
_entity_poly.type
_entity_poly.pdbx_seq_one_letter_code
_entity_poly.pdbx_strand_id
1 'polypeptide(L)'
;MLNQLPIELLCSVLSWLEYDDLDTLLQFDSIAPIVRHHLHRHFRFHYQTTSLLRLFESLTTTERNKQETRSEMATHLLQLICHIVEKCPKYDHRTKFTELLDTLQQLVVRRILSTDMRTGLEYDYASLCLQVRHTYLHTPSIRVLHDPKYRRRSTKHPLAPFLPRDYTWIWRSHCAGAVDLLKKNTLTQVLEDRQVIQMRDRRLRFARFFGSLFEVTSLYLESNLDGTFEECVREALVVGDVEDLLAMCVAAGRPVDVDEMCMMVMQAGEQLWSYLDMMHDWVTTNPTPQQEARLHGWETDDNVNPNEQSLSQQEQQQSLLFSAECMLPDRYKVQAQSKLRLKVNT
;
A
#
# COMPACT_ATOMS: atom_id res chain seq x y z
N MET A 1 24.21 28.08 -3.80
CA MET A 1 25.51 27.46 -4.15
C MET A 1 25.48 26.78 -5.52
N LEU A 2 24.46 25.96 -5.84
CA LEU A 2 24.36 25.31 -7.17
C LEU A 2 24.36 26.29 -8.37
N ASN A 3 23.73 27.46 -8.22
CA ASN A 3 23.64 28.48 -9.27
C ASN A 3 24.99 29.16 -9.62
N GLN A 4 26.05 28.89 -8.85
CA GLN A 4 27.38 29.47 -9.06
C GLN A 4 28.37 28.45 -9.64
N LEU A 5 27.95 27.20 -9.84
CA LEU A 5 28.81 26.17 -10.42
C LEU A 5 28.93 26.34 -11.94
N PRO A 6 30.12 26.12 -12.52
CA PRO A 6 30.28 25.89 -13.95
C PRO A 6 29.35 24.79 -14.46
N ILE A 7 28.87 24.93 -15.70
CA ILE A 7 27.85 24.04 -16.29
C ILE A 7 28.34 22.59 -16.31
N GLU A 8 29.63 22.37 -16.53
CA GLU A 8 30.26 21.05 -16.58
C GLU A 8 30.21 20.35 -15.22
N LEU A 9 30.58 21.08 -14.15
CA LEU A 9 30.52 20.57 -12.78
C LEU A 9 29.08 20.34 -12.34
N LEU A 10 28.17 21.23 -12.74
CA LEU A 10 26.74 21.05 -12.49
C LEU A 10 26.24 19.77 -13.17
N CYS A 11 26.56 19.54 -14.45
CA CYS A 11 26.18 18.32 -15.16
C CYS A 11 26.72 17.06 -14.47
N SER A 12 27.97 17.10 -13.98
CA SER A 12 28.53 15.99 -13.20
C SER A 12 27.75 15.74 -11.92
N VAL A 13 27.36 16.79 -11.17
CA VAL A 13 26.53 16.66 -9.97
C VAL A 13 25.17 16.06 -10.31
N LEU A 14 24.51 16.53 -11.38
CA LEU A 14 23.19 16.00 -11.78
C LEU A 14 23.23 14.51 -12.10
N SER A 15 24.34 13.99 -12.65
CA SER A 15 24.50 12.55 -12.93
C SER A 15 24.54 11.65 -11.70
N TRP A 16 24.79 12.20 -10.50
CA TRP A 16 24.74 11.46 -9.24
C TRP A 16 23.38 11.53 -8.54
N LEU A 17 22.46 12.35 -9.04
CA LEU A 17 21.15 12.56 -8.44
C LEU A 17 20.10 11.64 -9.05
N GLU A 18 19.18 11.19 -8.21
CA GLU A 18 18.01 10.45 -8.65
C GLU A 18 16.97 11.41 -9.28
N TYR A 19 15.99 10.84 -9.99
CA TYR A 19 14.95 11.63 -10.63
C TYR A 19 14.25 12.59 -9.64
N ASP A 20 14.01 12.12 -8.42
CA ASP A 20 13.24 12.84 -7.42
C ASP A 20 13.93 14.12 -6.95
N ASP A 21 15.26 14.05 -6.76
CA ASP A 21 16.10 15.19 -6.42
C ASP A 21 16.12 16.19 -7.58
N LEU A 22 16.32 15.68 -8.80
CA LEU A 22 16.35 16.50 -10.01
C LEU A 22 15.01 17.21 -10.27
N ASP A 23 13.88 16.55 -10.05
CA ASP A 23 12.56 17.15 -10.19
C ASP A 23 12.32 18.26 -9.16
N THR A 24 12.86 18.11 -7.94
CA THR A 24 12.83 19.18 -6.92
C THR A 24 13.67 20.38 -7.35
N LEU A 25 14.80 20.15 -8.00
CA LEU A 25 15.66 21.23 -8.51
C LEU A 25 15.01 22.07 -9.62
N LEU A 26 13.94 21.58 -10.26
CA LEU A 26 13.17 22.37 -11.25
C LEU A 26 12.47 23.58 -10.64
N GLN A 27 12.32 23.65 -9.32
CA GLN A 27 11.77 24.80 -8.61
C GLN A 27 12.72 26.01 -8.60
N PHE A 28 14.00 25.83 -8.94
CA PHE A 28 14.98 26.91 -9.00
C PHE A 28 15.17 27.40 -10.44
N ASP A 29 14.55 28.54 -10.78
CA ASP A 29 14.52 29.11 -12.14
C ASP A 29 15.89 29.20 -12.82
N SER A 30 16.95 29.51 -12.05
CA SER A 30 18.32 29.67 -12.53
C SER A 30 18.97 28.40 -13.07
N ILE A 31 18.59 27.22 -12.56
CA ILE A 31 19.16 25.92 -12.98
C ILE A 31 18.13 25.06 -13.71
N ALA A 32 16.85 25.40 -13.65
CA ALA A 32 15.76 24.67 -14.27
C ALA A 32 16.00 24.34 -15.76
N PRO A 33 16.53 25.23 -16.63
CA PRO A 33 16.79 24.88 -18.03
C PRO A 33 17.80 23.72 -18.19
N ILE A 34 18.87 23.73 -17.39
CA ILE A 34 19.93 22.71 -17.43
C ILE A 34 19.39 21.39 -16.88
N VAL A 35 18.66 21.45 -15.75
CA VAL A 35 18.02 20.29 -15.14
C VAL A 35 16.97 19.66 -16.07
N ARG A 36 16.14 20.47 -16.74
CA ARG A 36 15.18 19.97 -17.77
C ARG A 36 15.89 19.25 -18.90
N HIS A 37 17.00 19.81 -19.40
CA HIS A 37 17.78 19.17 -20.44
C HIS A 37 18.34 17.82 -19.97
N HIS A 38 18.86 17.76 -18.75
CA HIS A 38 19.37 16.52 -18.15
C HIS A 38 18.27 15.47 -17.97
N LEU A 39 17.12 15.87 -17.39
CA LEU A 39 15.95 15.01 -17.21
C LEU A 39 15.42 14.47 -18.54
N HIS A 40 15.35 15.30 -19.58
CA HIS A 40 14.91 14.86 -20.90
C HIS A 40 15.87 13.82 -21.52
N ARG A 41 17.16 13.91 -21.20
CA ARG A 41 18.19 12.98 -21.71
C ARG A 41 18.24 11.65 -20.96
N HIS A 42 18.17 11.68 -19.63
CA HIS A 42 18.43 10.51 -18.78
C HIS A 42 17.16 9.91 -18.16
N PHE A 43 16.14 10.72 -17.89
CA PHE A 43 14.89 10.31 -17.22
C PHE A 43 13.66 10.66 -18.08
N ARG A 44 13.77 10.48 -19.40
CA ARG A 44 12.77 10.94 -20.38
C ARG A 44 11.35 10.52 -20.03
N PHE A 45 11.14 9.25 -19.70
CA PHE A 45 9.81 8.73 -19.36
C PHE A 45 9.25 9.39 -18.09
N HIS A 46 10.04 9.43 -17.01
CA HIS A 46 9.64 10.04 -15.74
C HIS A 46 9.26 11.52 -15.95
N TYR A 47 10.08 12.27 -16.69
CA TYR A 47 9.85 13.68 -16.97
C TYR A 47 8.59 13.92 -17.80
N GLN A 48 8.38 13.14 -18.88
CA GLN A 48 7.20 13.27 -19.74
C GLN A 48 5.91 12.92 -18.98
N THR A 49 5.93 11.81 -18.23
CA THR A 49 4.79 11.39 -17.40
C THR A 49 4.47 12.44 -16.33
N THR A 50 5.47 12.91 -15.59
CA THR A 50 5.27 13.95 -14.55
C THR A 50 4.76 15.25 -15.17
N SER A 51 5.23 15.63 -16.36
CA SER A 51 4.74 16.80 -17.08
C SER A 51 3.27 16.67 -17.47
N LEU A 52 2.83 15.48 -17.92
CA LEU A 52 1.42 15.20 -18.19
C LEU A 52 0.57 15.24 -16.92
N LEU A 53 1.07 14.68 -15.82
CA LEU A 53 0.36 14.73 -14.53
C LEU A 53 0.23 16.18 -14.02
N ARG A 54 1.28 16.99 -14.14
CA ARG A 54 1.23 18.43 -13.82
C ARG A 54 0.25 19.19 -14.71
N LEU A 55 0.20 18.85 -16.00
CA LEU A 55 -0.79 19.42 -16.92
C LEU A 55 -2.20 19.08 -16.46
N PHE A 56 -2.47 17.82 -16.11
CA PHE A 56 -3.75 17.39 -15.57
C PHE A 56 -4.14 18.17 -14.31
N GLU A 57 -3.21 18.37 -13.37
CA GLU A 57 -3.45 19.18 -12.16
C GLU A 57 -3.74 20.65 -12.46
N SER A 58 -3.11 21.21 -13.51
CA SER A 58 -3.29 22.62 -13.88
C SER A 58 -4.67 22.93 -14.48
N LEU A 59 -5.40 21.90 -14.92
CA LEU A 59 -6.77 22.04 -15.42
C LEU A 59 -7.73 22.50 -14.32
N THR A 60 -8.91 22.97 -14.70
CA THR A 60 -9.98 23.21 -13.72
C THR A 60 -10.67 21.90 -13.31
N THR A 61 -11.33 21.87 -12.16
CA THR A 61 -12.06 20.68 -11.68
C THR A 61 -13.15 20.24 -12.67
N THR A 62 -13.83 21.19 -13.32
CA THR A 62 -14.85 20.89 -14.33
C THR A 62 -14.24 20.23 -15.56
N GLU A 63 -13.04 20.63 -15.99
CA GLU A 63 -12.32 20.01 -17.11
C GLU A 63 -11.78 18.63 -16.75
N ARG A 64 -11.18 18.46 -15.56
CA ARG A 64 -10.73 17.14 -15.09
C ARG A 64 -11.87 16.12 -15.00
N ASN A 65 -13.08 16.58 -14.70
CA ASN A 65 -14.25 15.73 -14.62
C ASN A 65 -14.86 15.36 -15.98
N LYS A 66 -14.43 16.01 -17.08
CA LYS A 66 -14.87 15.64 -18.42
C LYS A 66 -14.27 14.30 -18.83
N GLN A 67 -15.15 13.40 -19.27
CA GLN A 67 -14.74 12.06 -19.69
C GLN A 67 -13.76 12.07 -20.86
N GLU A 68 -13.93 13.00 -21.80
CA GLU A 68 -13.04 13.17 -22.95
C GLU A 68 -11.61 13.51 -22.51
N THR A 69 -11.45 14.52 -21.65
CA THR A 69 -10.16 14.95 -21.12
C THR A 69 -9.45 13.82 -20.36
N ARG A 70 -10.15 13.07 -19.51
CA ARG A 70 -9.55 11.91 -18.82
C ARG A 70 -9.15 10.81 -19.80
N SER A 71 -9.98 10.56 -20.82
CA SER A 71 -9.71 9.54 -21.83
C SER A 71 -8.49 9.89 -22.68
N GLU A 72 -8.34 11.17 -23.06
CA GLU A 72 -7.17 11.69 -23.76
C GLU A 72 -5.90 11.55 -22.90
N MET A 73 -5.94 12.01 -21.64
CA MET A 73 -4.80 11.88 -20.72
C MET A 73 -4.41 10.43 -20.48
N ALA A 74 -5.38 9.55 -20.24
CA ALA A 74 -5.14 8.12 -20.08
C ALA A 74 -4.51 7.49 -21.33
N THR A 75 -4.96 7.90 -22.51
CA THR A 75 -4.41 7.45 -23.79
C THR A 75 -2.97 7.92 -23.97
N HIS A 76 -2.68 9.20 -23.69
CA HIS A 76 -1.31 9.74 -23.77
C HIS A 76 -0.36 9.03 -22.81
N LEU A 77 -0.77 8.79 -21.56
CA LEU A 77 0.04 8.06 -20.58
C LEU A 77 0.38 6.64 -21.05
N LEU A 78 -0.61 5.90 -21.57
CA LEU A 78 -0.37 4.56 -22.10
C LEU A 78 0.46 4.57 -23.39
N GLN A 79 0.25 5.55 -24.27
CA GLN A 79 1.02 5.70 -25.51
C GLN A 79 2.50 6.00 -25.23
N LEU A 80 2.83 6.75 -24.17
CA LEU A 80 4.22 6.92 -23.75
C LEU A 80 4.89 5.58 -23.43
N ILE A 81 4.18 4.69 -22.72
CA ILE A 81 4.67 3.33 -22.44
C ILE A 81 4.84 2.56 -23.74
N CYS A 82 3.78 2.48 -24.56
CA CYS A 82 3.80 1.73 -25.82
C CYS A 82 4.92 2.19 -26.76
N HIS A 83 5.11 3.50 -26.92
CA HIS A 83 6.13 4.06 -27.81
C HIS A 83 7.56 3.71 -27.39
N ILE A 84 7.82 3.55 -26.09
CA ILE A 84 9.13 3.10 -25.59
C ILE A 84 9.26 1.59 -25.79
N VAL A 85 8.23 0.82 -25.42
CA VAL A 85 8.22 -0.65 -25.52
C VAL A 85 8.38 -1.13 -26.95
N GLU A 86 7.72 -0.49 -27.93
CA GLU A 86 7.81 -0.84 -29.35
C GLU A 86 9.22 -0.71 -29.92
N LYS A 87 10.08 0.13 -29.33
CA LYS A 87 11.49 0.26 -29.73
C LYS A 87 12.38 -0.83 -29.15
N CYS A 88 11.90 -1.56 -28.16
CA CYS A 88 12.63 -2.67 -27.56
C CYS A 88 12.46 -3.96 -28.39
N PRO A 89 13.39 -4.92 -28.25
CA PRO A 89 13.20 -6.26 -28.80
C PRO A 89 11.94 -6.94 -28.24
N LYS A 90 11.25 -7.76 -29.06
CA LYS A 90 9.97 -8.40 -28.68
C LYS A 90 10.03 -9.23 -27.39
N TYR A 91 11.17 -9.83 -27.07
CA TYR A 91 11.32 -10.63 -25.86
C TYR A 91 11.38 -9.78 -24.59
N ASP A 92 11.76 -8.51 -24.69
CA ASP A 92 11.83 -7.55 -23.58
C ASP A 92 10.52 -6.77 -23.38
N HIS A 93 9.57 -6.89 -24.32
CA HIS A 93 8.35 -6.06 -24.32
C HIS A 93 7.60 -6.12 -23.00
N ARG A 94 7.34 -7.33 -22.51
CA ARG A 94 6.64 -7.55 -21.25
C ARG A 94 7.36 -6.90 -20.08
N THR A 95 8.64 -7.20 -19.90
CA THR A 95 9.44 -6.68 -18.78
C THR A 95 9.51 -5.16 -18.81
N LYS A 96 9.76 -4.57 -19.98
CA LYS A 96 9.82 -3.12 -20.14
C LYS A 96 8.47 -2.46 -19.91
N PHE A 97 7.38 -3.08 -20.37
CA PHE A 97 6.03 -2.57 -20.12
C PHE A 97 5.71 -2.57 -18.63
N THR A 98 6.01 -3.65 -17.91
CA THR A 98 5.81 -3.74 -16.46
C THR A 98 6.65 -2.69 -15.73
N GLU A 99 7.94 -2.54 -16.06
CA GLU A 99 8.82 -1.53 -15.46
C GLU A 99 8.28 -0.09 -15.61
N LEU A 100 7.84 0.27 -16.83
CA LEU A 100 7.30 1.61 -17.11
C LEU A 100 5.92 1.82 -16.46
N LEU A 101 5.11 0.77 -16.39
CA LEU A 101 3.83 0.81 -15.69
C LEU A 101 4.04 0.98 -14.18
N ASP A 102 4.98 0.26 -13.58
CA ASP A 102 5.33 0.40 -12.16
C ASP A 102 5.84 1.82 -11.87
N THR A 103 6.67 2.36 -12.76
CA THR A 103 7.14 3.75 -12.69
C THR A 103 5.96 4.74 -12.72
N LEU A 104 5.00 4.55 -13.63
CA LEU A 104 3.80 5.40 -13.71
C LEU A 104 2.99 5.34 -12.40
N GLN A 105 2.79 4.14 -11.85
CA GLN A 105 2.07 3.95 -10.59
C GLN A 105 2.81 4.63 -9.42
N GLN A 106 4.13 4.47 -9.35
CA GLN A 106 4.97 5.12 -8.34
C GLN A 106 4.89 6.64 -8.42
N LEU A 107 4.91 7.24 -9.61
CA LEU A 107 4.76 8.68 -9.78
C LEU A 107 3.39 9.19 -9.31
N VAL A 108 2.31 8.46 -9.58
CA VAL A 108 0.98 8.79 -9.07
C VAL A 108 0.95 8.70 -7.54
N VAL A 109 1.40 7.59 -6.97
CA VAL A 109 1.45 7.39 -5.51
C VAL A 109 2.28 8.47 -4.82
N ARG A 110 3.48 8.76 -5.35
CA ARG A 110 4.35 9.82 -4.85
C ARG A 110 3.62 11.15 -4.82
N ARG A 111 2.81 11.44 -5.84
CA ARG A 111 1.99 12.64 -5.86
C ARG A 111 0.86 12.62 -4.83
N ILE A 112 0.10 11.52 -4.72
CA ILE A 112 -0.93 11.33 -3.69
C ILE A 112 -0.37 11.57 -2.28
N LEU A 113 0.83 11.06 -2.03
CA LEU A 113 1.51 11.14 -0.74
C LEU A 113 2.31 12.43 -0.55
N SER A 114 2.29 13.37 -1.50
CA SER A 114 3.04 14.63 -1.38
C SER A 114 2.39 15.60 -0.38
N THR A 115 3.20 16.43 0.28
CA THR A 115 2.73 17.35 1.33
C THR A 115 2.01 18.57 0.77
N ASP A 116 2.24 18.91 -0.49
CA ASP A 116 1.75 20.12 -1.16
C ASP A 116 0.55 19.88 -2.08
N MET A 117 0.15 18.62 -2.28
CA MET A 117 -1.03 18.28 -3.07
C MET A 117 -2.31 18.80 -2.40
N ARG A 118 -3.17 19.42 -3.22
CA ARG A 118 -4.45 19.99 -2.78
C ARG A 118 -5.47 18.88 -2.49
N THR A 119 -6.24 19.04 -1.42
CA THR A 119 -7.36 18.15 -1.08
C THR A 119 -8.39 18.10 -2.22
N GLY A 120 -8.95 16.92 -2.45
CA GLY A 120 -9.90 16.63 -3.54
C GLY A 120 -9.23 16.07 -4.79
N LEU A 121 -7.96 16.39 -5.06
CA LEU A 121 -7.24 15.84 -6.20
C LEU A 121 -7.06 14.33 -6.10
N GLU A 122 -7.14 13.72 -4.91
CA GLU A 122 -7.07 12.27 -4.74
C GLU A 122 -8.15 11.53 -5.52
N TYR A 123 -9.36 12.11 -5.62
CA TYR A 123 -10.47 11.55 -6.41
C TYR A 123 -10.28 11.74 -7.91
N ASP A 124 -9.72 12.89 -8.30
CA ASP A 124 -9.40 13.19 -9.71
C ASP A 124 -8.32 12.22 -10.22
N TYR A 125 -7.29 11.97 -9.41
CA TYR A 125 -6.25 10.98 -9.70
C TYR A 125 -6.79 9.55 -9.72
N ALA A 126 -7.64 9.16 -8.77
CA ALA A 126 -8.27 7.85 -8.79
C ALA A 126 -9.10 7.66 -10.07
N SER A 127 -9.89 8.67 -10.45
CA SER A 127 -10.68 8.67 -11.69
C SER A 127 -9.79 8.54 -12.94
N LEU A 128 -8.66 9.23 -12.98
CA LEU A 128 -7.68 9.09 -14.06
C LEU A 128 -7.08 7.68 -14.09
N CYS A 129 -6.72 7.11 -12.95
CA CYS A 129 -6.17 5.75 -12.85
C CYS A 129 -7.18 4.69 -13.32
N LEU A 130 -8.45 4.82 -12.92
CA LEU A 130 -9.55 3.98 -13.42
C LEU A 130 -9.72 4.15 -14.93
N GLN A 131 -9.59 5.36 -15.45
CA GLN A 131 -9.64 5.59 -16.90
C GLN A 131 -8.45 4.97 -17.64
N VAL A 132 -7.24 5.01 -17.07
CA VAL A 132 -6.07 4.29 -17.63
C VAL A 132 -6.33 2.79 -17.64
N ARG A 133 -6.83 2.23 -16.54
CA ARG A 133 -7.22 0.82 -16.44
C ARG A 133 -8.27 0.48 -17.51
N HIS A 134 -9.31 1.30 -17.66
CA HIS A 134 -10.35 1.12 -18.67
C HIS A 134 -9.77 1.13 -20.10
N THR A 135 -8.99 2.16 -20.46
CA THR A 135 -8.38 2.28 -21.78
C THR A 135 -7.46 1.10 -22.10
N TYR A 136 -6.66 0.65 -21.13
CA TYR A 136 -5.83 -0.55 -21.26
C TYR A 136 -6.68 -1.81 -21.51
N LEU A 137 -7.74 -2.03 -20.72
CA LEU A 137 -8.62 -3.19 -20.83
C LEU A 137 -9.48 -3.22 -22.10
N HIS A 138 -9.67 -2.06 -22.75
CA HIS A 138 -10.47 -1.93 -23.96
C HIS A 138 -9.65 -1.76 -25.24
N THR A 139 -8.33 -1.57 -25.15
CA THR A 139 -7.45 -1.44 -26.33
C THR A 139 -6.56 -2.68 -26.53
N PRO A 140 -6.86 -3.59 -27.49
CA PRO A 140 -6.13 -4.85 -27.67
C PRO A 140 -4.64 -4.69 -28.00
N SER A 141 -4.29 -3.67 -28.80
CA SER A 141 -2.90 -3.42 -29.21
C SER A 141 -1.97 -3.15 -28.02
N ILE A 142 -2.45 -2.40 -27.02
CA ILE A 142 -1.71 -2.13 -25.78
C ILE A 142 -1.49 -3.42 -24.99
N ARG A 143 -2.54 -4.24 -24.84
CA ARG A 143 -2.45 -5.48 -24.05
C ARG A 143 -1.48 -6.49 -24.64
N VAL A 144 -1.45 -6.62 -25.96
CA VAL A 144 -0.53 -7.55 -26.65
C VAL A 144 0.93 -7.17 -26.39
N LEU A 145 1.25 -5.88 -26.23
CA LEU A 145 2.59 -5.42 -25.85
C LEU A 145 2.96 -5.81 -24.41
N HIS A 146 2.00 -5.79 -23.49
CA HIS A 146 2.24 -6.16 -22.09
C HIS A 146 2.26 -7.68 -21.88
N ASP A 147 1.25 -8.38 -22.38
CA ASP A 147 1.13 -9.84 -22.32
C ASP A 147 0.50 -10.36 -23.62
N PRO A 148 1.31 -10.96 -24.52
CA PRO A 148 0.83 -11.54 -25.78
C PRO A 148 -0.22 -12.64 -25.59
N LYS A 149 -0.27 -13.28 -24.41
CA LYS A 149 -1.22 -14.35 -24.09
C LYS A 149 -2.46 -13.84 -23.36
N TYR A 150 -2.60 -12.54 -23.14
CA TYR A 150 -3.70 -11.96 -22.37
C TYR A 150 -5.07 -12.31 -22.97
N ARG A 151 -5.86 -13.10 -22.25
CA ARG A 151 -7.26 -13.41 -22.59
C ARG A 151 -8.19 -12.84 -21.53
N ARG A 152 -9.10 -11.94 -21.93
CA ARG A 152 -10.02 -11.20 -21.05
C ARG A 152 -10.88 -12.08 -20.11
N ARG A 153 -11.13 -13.35 -20.47
CA ARG A 153 -12.02 -14.27 -19.74
C ARG A 153 -11.30 -15.41 -18.99
N SER A 154 -9.97 -15.48 -18.98
CA SER A 154 -9.24 -16.66 -18.50
C SER A 154 -7.90 -16.32 -17.85
N THR A 155 -7.86 -15.24 -17.08
CA THR A 155 -6.69 -14.89 -16.28
C THR A 155 -7.05 -15.01 -14.81
N LYS A 156 -6.51 -16.05 -14.15
CA LYS A 156 -6.59 -16.23 -12.69
C LYS A 156 -6.00 -15.02 -11.94
N HIS A 157 -5.08 -14.31 -12.59
CA HIS A 157 -4.46 -13.07 -12.13
C HIS A 157 -4.52 -12.03 -13.25
N PRO A 158 -5.48 -11.09 -13.21
CA PRO A 158 -5.61 -10.09 -14.26
C PRO A 158 -4.45 -9.10 -14.21
N LEU A 159 -3.68 -9.00 -15.28
CA LEU A 159 -2.65 -7.96 -15.43
C LEU A 159 -3.31 -6.69 -15.96
N ALA A 160 -3.68 -5.77 -15.06
CA ALA A 160 -4.23 -4.47 -15.41
C ALA A 160 -3.56 -3.36 -14.57
N PRO A 161 -3.43 -2.14 -15.11
CA PRO A 161 -2.95 -0.98 -14.37
C PRO A 161 -3.77 -0.65 -13.12
N PHE A 162 -3.08 -0.14 -12.10
CA PHE A 162 -3.66 0.48 -10.91
C PHE A 162 -4.61 -0.42 -10.13
N LEU A 163 -4.37 -1.72 -10.01
CA LEU A 163 -5.27 -2.59 -9.24
C LEU A 163 -5.08 -2.35 -7.74
N PRO A 164 -6.13 -2.44 -6.90
CA PRO A 164 -6.02 -2.15 -5.47
C PRO A 164 -4.91 -2.97 -4.79
N ARG A 165 -4.78 -4.26 -5.14
CA ARG A 165 -3.73 -5.12 -4.60
C ARG A 165 -2.30 -4.56 -4.72
N ASP A 166 -2.03 -3.76 -5.75
CA ASP A 166 -0.71 -3.15 -6.01
C ASP A 166 -0.34 -2.07 -4.97
N TYR A 167 -1.33 -1.60 -4.19
CA TYR A 167 -1.20 -0.55 -3.18
C TYR A 167 -1.40 -1.05 -1.74
N THR A 168 -1.70 -2.33 -1.54
CA THR A 168 -1.98 -2.91 -0.21
C THR A 168 -0.82 -2.74 0.78
N TRP A 169 0.42 -2.75 0.30
CA TRP A 169 1.58 -2.52 1.15
C TRP A 169 1.61 -1.09 1.74
N ILE A 170 1.11 -0.09 0.99
CA ILE A 170 0.98 1.30 1.48
C ILE A 170 -0.15 1.37 2.52
N TRP A 171 -1.28 0.73 2.22
CA TRP A 171 -2.41 0.63 3.15
C TRP A 171 -1.98 0.03 4.50
N ARG A 172 -1.33 -1.13 4.47
CA ARG A 172 -0.80 -1.80 5.68
C ARG A 172 0.18 -0.92 6.45
N SER A 173 1.06 -0.22 5.74
CA SER A 173 1.99 0.74 6.34
C SER A 173 1.26 1.90 7.03
N HIS A 174 0.21 2.43 6.42
CA HIS A 174 -0.63 3.48 7.00
C HIS A 174 -1.40 3.01 8.22
N CYS A 175 -2.00 1.81 8.17
CA CYS A 175 -2.65 1.21 9.34
C CYS A 175 -1.65 1.04 10.48
N ALA A 176 -0.46 0.47 10.23
CA ALA A 176 0.57 0.34 11.26
C ALA A 176 0.98 1.70 11.87
N GLY A 177 1.15 2.73 11.03
CA GLY A 177 1.45 4.09 11.48
C GLY A 177 0.33 4.76 12.29
N ALA A 178 -0.92 4.31 12.14
CA ALA A 178 -2.05 4.80 12.92
C ALA A 178 -1.91 4.51 14.42
N VAL A 179 -1.43 3.30 14.74
CA VAL A 179 -1.18 2.85 16.11
C VAL A 179 -0.18 3.76 16.80
N ASP A 180 0.88 4.13 16.08
CA ASP A 180 1.95 4.96 16.62
C ASP A 180 1.47 6.38 16.91
N LEU A 181 0.56 6.92 16.11
CA LEU A 181 -0.06 8.23 16.33
C LEU A 181 -1.01 8.22 17.53
N LEU A 182 -1.79 7.15 17.70
CA LEU A 182 -2.67 6.99 18.87
C LEU A 182 -1.88 6.91 20.18
N LYS A 183 -0.70 6.26 20.17
CA LYS A 183 0.20 6.18 21.34
C LYS A 183 0.84 7.54 21.68
N LYS A 184 1.31 8.29 20.67
CA LYS A 184 2.00 9.58 20.84
C LYS A 184 1.12 10.70 21.39
N ASN A 185 -0.16 10.76 20.98
CA ASN A 185 -1.13 11.74 21.48
C ASN A 185 -1.35 11.69 23.01
N THR A 186 -0.93 10.63 23.67
CA THR A 186 -1.08 10.45 25.13
C THR A 186 0.03 11.09 25.96
N LEU A 187 1.16 11.53 25.37
CA LEU A 187 2.38 11.82 26.16
C LEU A 187 3.07 13.18 25.93
N THR A 188 2.82 13.93 24.85
CA THR A 188 3.51 15.23 24.64
C THR A 188 2.69 16.18 23.78
N GLN A 189 2.44 17.41 24.25
CA GLN A 189 1.63 18.42 23.56
C GLN A 189 2.47 19.65 23.14
N VAL A 190 2.10 20.20 21.98
CA VAL A 190 2.30 21.57 21.45
C VAL A 190 3.28 21.74 20.27
N LEU A 191 4.35 20.95 20.12
CA LEU A 191 5.26 21.08 18.95
C LEU A 191 5.12 19.97 17.89
N GLU A 192 4.45 18.86 18.22
CA GLU A 192 4.25 17.70 17.33
C GLU A 192 3.01 17.85 16.41
N ASP A 193 2.16 18.84 16.65
CA ASP A 193 0.85 18.99 15.99
C ASP A 193 0.95 19.08 14.47
N ARG A 194 1.93 19.83 13.93
CA ARG A 194 2.01 20.04 12.48
C ARG A 194 2.42 18.78 11.72
N GLN A 195 3.36 18.00 12.25
CA GLN A 195 3.79 16.75 11.62
C GLN A 195 2.69 15.68 11.72
N VAL A 196 2.03 15.59 12.88
CA VAL A 196 0.89 14.69 13.10
C VAL A 196 -0.26 15.02 12.15
N ILE A 197 -0.62 16.29 12.00
CA ILE A 197 -1.66 16.75 11.06
C ILE A 197 -1.28 16.40 9.62
N GLN A 198 -0.03 16.63 9.21
CA GLN A 198 0.44 16.28 7.86
C GLN A 198 0.42 14.77 7.60
N MET A 199 0.82 13.95 8.58
CA MET A 199 0.75 12.49 8.46
C MET A 199 -0.69 12.01 8.35
N ARG A 200 -1.60 12.53 9.19
CA ARG A 200 -3.02 12.21 9.14
C ARG A 200 -3.64 12.61 7.80
N ASP A 201 -3.35 13.81 7.30
CA ASP A 201 -3.88 14.28 6.01
C ASP A 201 -3.38 13.42 4.83
N ARG A 202 -2.10 13.05 4.82
CA ARG A 202 -1.54 12.13 3.80
C ARG A 202 -2.22 10.76 3.85
N ARG A 203 -2.46 10.24 5.05
CA ARG A 203 -3.13 8.96 5.26
C ARG A 203 -4.57 8.97 4.75
N LEU A 204 -5.35 9.98 5.10
CA LEU A 204 -6.72 10.14 4.64
C LEU A 204 -6.81 10.34 3.12
N ARG A 205 -5.92 11.15 2.54
CA ARG A 205 -5.87 11.32 1.08
C ARG A 205 -5.58 10.01 0.37
N PHE A 206 -4.62 9.23 0.89
CA PHE A 206 -4.36 7.90 0.36
C PHE A 206 -5.55 6.96 0.53
N ALA A 207 -6.20 6.93 1.68
CA ALA A 207 -7.37 6.08 1.94
C ALA A 207 -8.51 6.36 0.96
N ARG A 208 -8.78 7.65 0.65
CA ARG A 208 -9.76 8.06 -0.35
C ARG A 208 -9.36 7.64 -1.77
N PHE A 209 -8.13 7.92 -2.18
CA PHE A 209 -7.60 7.47 -3.48
C PHE A 209 -7.73 5.95 -3.63
N PHE A 210 -7.26 5.21 -2.62
CA PHE A 210 -7.25 3.76 -2.57
C PHE A 210 -8.65 3.17 -2.61
N GLY A 211 -9.57 3.72 -1.80
CA GLY A 211 -10.98 3.35 -1.78
C GLY A 211 -11.65 3.49 -3.14
N SER A 212 -11.40 4.60 -3.85
CA SER A 212 -11.95 4.81 -5.19
C SER A 212 -11.44 3.78 -6.23
N LEU A 213 -10.28 3.15 -6.04
CA LEU A 213 -9.79 2.12 -6.98
C LEU A 213 -10.62 0.83 -6.96
N PHE A 214 -11.45 0.63 -5.94
CA PHE A 214 -12.39 -0.49 -5.79
C PHE A 214 -13.72 -0.31 -6.54
N GLU A 215 -13.92 0.80 -7.27
CA GLU A 215 -15.11 1.02 -8.09
C GLU A 215 -15.36 -0.14 -9.07
N VAL A 216 -16.64 -0.52 -9.23
CA VAL A 216 -17.29 -1.74 -9.80
C VAL A 216 -16.85 -2.15 -11.22
N THR A 217 -15.55 -2.24 -11.46
CA THR A 217 -14.93 -2.74 -12.69
C THR A 217 -14.03 -3.95 -12.45
N SER A 218 -13.94 -4.43 -11.21
CA SER A 218 -13.40 -5.75 -10.87
C SER A 218 -14.35 -6.86 -11.34
N LEU A 219 -14.44 -7.02 -12.66
CA LEU A 219 -14.92 -8.22 -13.37
C LEU A 219 -14.09 -9.49 -13.04
N TYR A 220 -13.14 -9.36 -12.12
CA TYR A 220 -12.29 -10.43 -11.67
C TYR A 220 -12.85 -10.90 -10.33
N LEU A 221 -13.25 -12.16 -10.29
CA LEU A 221 -13.57 -12.85 -9.04
C LEU A 221 -12.27 -12.88 -8.21
N GLU A 222 -12.08 -11.85 -7.38
CA GLU A 222 -10.90 -11.64 -6.53
C GLU A 222 -10.90 -12.55 -5.29
N SER A 223 -11.82 -13.53 -5.19
CA SER A 223 -12.02 -14.35 -3.98
C SER A 223 -10.81 -15.20 -3.58
N ASN A 224 -9.74 -15.26 -4.37
CA ASN A 224 -8.48 -15.95 -4.07
C ASN A 224 -7.25 -15.02 -4.15
N LEU A 225 -7.42 -13.70 -4.18
CA LEU A 225 -6.34 -12.73 -4.36
C LEU A 225 -6.15 -11.90 -3.09
N ASP A 226 -4.90 -11.74 -2.66
CA ASP A 226 -4.54 -10.79 -1.62
C ASP A 226 -4.93 -9.36 -2.05
N GLY A 227 -5.39 -8.56 -1.10
CA GLY A 227 -5.78 -7.16 -1.32
C GLY A 227 -7.23 -6.95 -1.71
N THR A 228 -8.13 -7.88 -1.34
CA THR A 228 -9.57 -7.65 -1.47
C THR A 228 -10.02 -6.47 -0.62
N PHE A 229 -11.18 -5.89 -0.96
CA PHE A 229 -11.76 -4.81 -0.16
C PHE A 229 -12.01 -5.28 1.27
N GLU A 230 -12.57 -6.48 1.43
CA GLU A 230 -12.90 -7.10 2.72
C GLU A 230 -11.65 -7.36 3.57
N GLU A 231 -10.53 -7.75 2.94
CA GLU A 231 -9.24 -7.87 3.63
C GLU A 231 -8.72 -6.51 4.11
N CYS A 232 -8.78 -5.47 3.28
CA CYS A 232 -8.33 -4.13 3.66
C CYS A 232 -9.19 -3.55 4.81
N VAL A 233 -10.51 -3.81 4.79
CA VAL A 233 -11.42 -3.46 5.89
C VAL A 233 -11.01 -4.17 7.18
N ARG A 234 -10.77 -5.49 7.12
CA ARG A 234 -10.34 -6.27 8.28
C ARG A 234 -9.03 -5.75 8.88
N GLU A 235 -8.05 -5.40 8.04
CA GLU A 235 -6.76 -4.85 8.47
C GLU A 235 -6.94 -3.55 9.26
N ALA A 236 -7.75 -2.60 8.78
CA ALA A 236 -8.00 -1.37 9.52
C ALA A 236 -8.80 -1.60 10.81
N LEU A 237 -9.78 -2.52 10.81
CA LEU A 237 -10.56 -2.86 12.00
C LEU A 237 -9.69 -3.47 13.11
N VAL A 238 -8.81 -4.41 12.77
CA VAL A 238 -7.87 -5.04 13.73
C VAL A 238 -6.96 -3.98 14.38
N VAL A 239 -6.56 -2.97 13.61
CA VAL A 239 -5.66 -1.92 14.06
C VAL A 239 -6.40 -0.78 14.79
N GLY A 240 -7.72 -0.71 14.65
CA GLY A 240 -8.55 0.36 15.23
C GLY A 240 -8.49 1.67 14.44
N ASP A 241 -8.13 1.63 13.16
CA ASP A 241 -7.99 2.79 12.29
C ASP A 241 -9.31 3.18 11.62
N VAL A 242 -10.26 3.65 12.44
CA VAL A 242 -11.63 3.93 12.01
C VAL A 242 -11.69 5.06 10.99
N GLU A 243 -10.80 6.05 11.09
CA GLU A 243 -10.87 7.25 10.25
C GLU A 243 -10.52 6.95 8.77
N ASP A 244 -9.38 6.29 8.55
CA ASP A 244 -8.96 5.88 7.20
C ASP A 244 -9.94 4.83 6.63
N LEU A 245 -10.47 3.93 7.48
CA LEU A 245 -11.49 2.95 7.08
C LEU A 245 -12.75 3.64 6.54
N LEU A 246 -13.32 4.59 7.28
CA LEU A 246 -14.51 5.33 6.84
C LEU A 246 -14.23 6.09 5.54
N ALA A 247 -13.08 6.75 5.44
CA ALA A 247 -12.69 7.46 4.23
C ALA A 247 -12.57 6.53 3.01
N MET A 248 -12.00 5.34 3.20
CA MET A 248 -11.88 4.31 2.17
C MET A 248 -13.26 3.77 1.75
N CYS A 249 -14.14 3.41 2.70
CA CYS A 249 -15.48 2.88 2.41
C CYS A 249 -16.34 3.90 1.64
N VAL A 250 -16.34 5.16 2.07
CA VAL A 250 -17.08 6.24 1.40
C VAL A 250 -16.55 6.43 -0.03
N ALA A 251 -15.23 6.44 -0.21
CA ALA A 251 -14.62 6.60 -1.53
C ALA A 251 -14.87 5.41 -2.47
N ALA A 252 -15.03 4.20 -1.92
CA ALA A 252 -15.39 2.99 -2.66
C ALA A 252 -16.89 2.92 -3.01
N GLY A 253 -17.72 3.84 -2.50
CA GLY A 253 -19.17 3.79 -2.67
C GLY A 253 -19.83 2.60 -1.97
N ARG A 254 -19.16 2.01 -0.97
CA ARG A 254 -19.68 0.89 -0.19
C ARG A 254 -20.22 1.40 1.14
N PRO A 255 -21.49 1.11 1.50
CA PRO A 255 -22.04 1.55 2.77
C PRO A 255 -21.25 0.97 3.93
N VAL A 256 -21.05 1.77 4.97
CA VAL A 256 -20.43 1.33 6.22
C VAL A 256 -21.51 0.59 7.01
N ASP A 257 -21.58 -0.73 6.87
CA ASP A 257 -22.41 -1.58 7.71
C ASP A 257 -21.59 -1.98 8.95
N VAL A 258 -21.91 -1.33 10.08
CA VAL A 258 -21.21 -1.56 11.35
C VAL A 258 -21.43 -2.98 11.86
N ASP A 259 -22.62 -3.55 11.64
CA ASP A 259 -22.95 -4.91 12.09
C ASP A 259 -22.16 -5.93 11.27
N GLU A 260 -22.08 -5.74 9.95
CA GLU A 260 -21.24 -6.55 9.06
C GLU A 260 -19.75 -6.45 9.44
N MET A 261 -19.26 -5.23 9.72
CA MET A 261 -17.88 -5.01 10.17
C MET A 261 -17.58 -5.68 11.51
N CYS A 262 -18.51 -5.63 12.47
CA CYS A 262 -18.38 -6.33 13.75
C CYS A 262 -18.34 -7.85 13.53
N MET A 263 -19.22 -8.39 12.67
CA MET A 263 -19.20 -9.81 12.32
C MET A 263 -17.89 -10.23 11.65
N MET A 264 -17.32 -9.40 10.75
CA MET A 264 -16.03 -9.69 10.11
C MET A 264 -14.88 -9.80 11.12
N VAL A 265 -14.86 -8.94 12.15
CA VAL A 265 -13.86 -9.01 13.23
C VAL A 265 -14.10 -10.24 14.10
N MET A 266 -15.34 -10.51 14.49
CA MET A 266 -15.70 -11.70 15.26
C MET A 266 -15.29 -12.99 14.54
N GLN A 267 -15.65 -13.14 13.27
CA GLN A 267 -15.29 -14.31 12.44
C GLN A 267 -13.78 -14.45 12.29
N ALA A 268 -13.04 -13.34 12.10
CA ALA A 268 -11.58 -13.38 12.06
C ALA A 268 -10.99 -13.84 13.41
N GLY A 269 -11.58 -13.39 14.52
CA GLY A 269 -11.24 -13.84 15.86
C GLY A 269 -11.51 -15.34 16.05
N GLU A 270 -12.70 -15.82 15.67
CA GLU A 270 -13.07 -17.24 15.73
C GLU A 270 -12.15 -18.11 14.87
N GLN A 271 -11.80 -17.66 13.66
CA GLN A 271 -10.84 -18.34 12.79
C GLN A 271 -9.45 -18.42 13.42
N LEU A 272 -8.99 -17.35 14.06
CA LEU A 272 -7.73 -17.35 14.79
C LEU A 272 -7.77 -18.31 15.98
N TRP A 273 -8.84 -18.28 16.77
CA TRP A 273 -9.01 -19.21 17.90
C TRP A 273 -9.06 -20.66 17.44
N SER A 274 -9.85 -20.97 16.40
CA SER A 274 -9.89 -22.31 15.80
C SER A 274 -8.51 -22.75 15.28
N TYR A 275 -7.73 -21.83 14.70
CA TYR A 275 -6.36 -22.12 14.28
C TYR A 275 -5.43 -22.39 15.46
N LEU A 276 -5.53 -21.61 16.55
CA LEU A 276 -4.76 -21.81 17.76
C LEU A 276 -5.12 -23.14 18.45
N ASP A 277 -6.41 -23.51 18.47
CA ASP A 277 -6.88 -24.79 19.00
C ASP A 277 -6.35 -25.96 18.16
N MET A 278 -6.46 -25.89 16.82
CA MET A 278 -5.88 -26.90 15.93
C MET A 278 -4.35 -27.00 16.08
N MET A 279 -3.66 -25.89 16.30
CA MET A 279 -2.22 -25.91 16.57
C MET A 279 -1.90 -26.55 17.92
N HIS A 280 -2.71 -26.29 18.95
CA HIS A 280 -2.57 -26.93 20.26
C HIS A 280 -2.75 -28.45 20.14
N ASP A 281 -3.74 -28.89 19.37
CA ASP A 281 -3.98 -30.29 19.06
C ASP A 281 -2.80 -30.91 18.30
N TRP A 282 -2.19 -30.20 17.35
CA TRP A 282 -1.02 -30.68 16.61
C TRP A 282 0.24 -30.80 17.48
N VAL A 283 0.45 -29.85 18.39
CA VAL A 283 1.58 -29.89 19.34
C VAL A 283 1.42 -31.05 20.33
N THR A 284 0.20 -31.37 20.73
CA THR A 284 -0.08 -32.47 21.66
C THR A 284 -0.10 -33.85 21.00
N THR A 285 -0.40 -33.94 19.70
CA THR A 285 -0.51 -35.23 19.00
C THR A 285 0.70 -35.62 18.13
N ASN A 286 1.46 -34.67 17.56
CA ASN A 286 2.70 -34.95 16.79
C ASN A 286 3.60 -33.70 16.71
N PRO A 287 4.40 -33.39 17.75
CA PRO A 287 5.31 -32.27 17.72
C PRO A 287 6.44 -32.49 16.68
N THR A 288 6.86 -31.42 16.03
CA THR A 288 8.06 -31.46 15.17
C THR A 288 9.34 -31.54 16.01
N PRO A 289 10.48 -32.04 15.48
CA PRO A 289 11.72 -32.17 16.24
C PRO A 289 12.24 -30.84 16.83
N GLN A 290 11.92 -29.72 16.18
CA GLN A 290 12.24 -28.36 16.65
C GLN A 290 11.31 -27.88 17.79
N GLN A 291 10.12 -28.47 17.91
CA GLN A 291 9.19 -28.23 19.02
C GLN A 291 9.52 -29.12 20.21
N GLU A 292 9.88 -30.40 19.97
CA GLU A 292 10.40 -31.31 21.01
C GLU A 292 11.67 -30.77 21.68
N ALA A 293 12.62 -30.24 20.88
CA ALA A 293 13.86 -29.64 21.41
C ALA A 293 13.62 -28.41 22.31
N ARG A 294 12.51 -27.68 22.10
CA ARG A 294 12.15 -26.51 22.93
C ARG A 294 11.37 -26.90 24.18
N LEU A 295 10.54 -27.94 24.10
CA LEU A 295 9.85 -28.52 25.25
C LEU A 295 10.85 -29.12 26.26
N HIS A 296 11.85 -29.87 25.79
CA HIS A 296 12.89 -30.44 26.66
C HIS A 296 13.87 -29.40 27.22
N GLY A 297 14.06 -28.27 26.52
CA GLY A 297 14.86 -27.15 27.02
C GLY A 297 14.23 -26.42 28.22
N TRP A 298 12.93 -26.61 28.48
CA TRP A 298 12.22 -25.99 29.60
C TRP A 298 12.12 -26.91 30.82
N GLU A 299 12.11 -28.23 30.62
CA GLU A 299 12.13 -29.21 31.73
C GLU A 299 13.44 -29.21 32.54
N THR A 300 14.49 -28.52 32.08
CA THR A 300 15.79 -28.48 32.78
C THR A 300 15.98 -27.26 33.69
N ASP A 301 15.09 -26.26 33.65
CA ASP A 301 15.16 -25.06 34.52
C ASP A 301 14.21 -25.12 35.73
N ASP A 302 13.28 -26.08 35.79
CA ASP A 302 12.42 -26.31 36.97
C ASP A 302 13.12 -27.19 38.02
N ASN A 303 14.16 -26.63 38.64
CA ASN A 303 14.70 -27.13 39.90
C ASN A 303 14.43 -26.09 41.01
N VAL A 304 13.14 -25.84 41.28
CA VAL A 304 12.67 -25.01 42.39
C VAL A 304 11.74 -25.84 43.28
N ASN A 305 12.28 -26.20 44.45
CA ASN A 305 11.65 -26.58 45.71
C ASN A 305 10.22 -27.19 45.68
N PRO A 306 10.04 -28.46 46.10
CA PRO A 306 8.74 -29.07 46.25
C PRO A 306 8.12 -28.66 47.60
N ASN A 307 7.56 -27.46 47.69
CA ASN A 307 6.62 -27.10 48.77
C ASN A 307 5.88 -25.81 48.43
N GLU A 308 4.91 -25.90 47.52
CA GLU A 308 3.77 -24.96 47.46
C GLU A 308 2.67 -25.57 46.58
N GLN A 309 1.95 -26.55 47.16
CA GLN A 309 0.66 -26.98 46.64
C GLN A 309 -0.38 -25.91 47.00
N SER A 310 -0.59 -24.93 46.11
CA SER A 310 -1.90 -24.30 45.83
C SER A 310 -1.75 -22.96 45.09
N LEU A 311 -1.71 -22.98 43.75
CA LEU A 311 -2.10 -21.83 42.92
C LEU A 311 -2.69 -22.31 41.58
N SER A 312 -4.02 -22.27 41.56
CA SER A 312 -4.92 -21.78 40.50
C SER A 312 -4.50 -21.82 39.01
N GLN A 313 -5.44 -22.33 38.21
CA GLN A 313 -5.61 -22.38 36.74
C GLN A 313 -5.19 -21.16 35.89
N GLN A 314 -4.64 -20.09 36.46
CA GLN A 314 -4.15 -18.91 35.73
C GLN A 314 -2.76 -19.09 35.10
N GLU A 315 -1.90 -19.95 35.65
CA GLU A 315 -0.55 -20.19 35.09
C GLU A 315 -0.59 -21.03 33.80
N GLN A 316 -1.56 -21.93 33.65
CA GLN A 316 -1.77 -22.68 32.40
C GLN A 316 -2.22 -21.79 31.23
N GLN A 317 -3.01 -20.73 31.48
CA GLN A 317 -3.39 -19.76 30.45
C GLN A 317 -2.22 -18.85 30.05
N GLN A 318 -1.33 -18.51 30.99
CA GLN A 318 -0.15 -17.70 30.68
C GLN A 318 0.91 -18.49 29.90
N SER A 319 1.13 -19.77 30.19
CA SER A 319 2.08 -20.58 29.40
C SER A 319 1.60 -20.83 27.97
N LEU A 320 0.28 -20.98 27.75
CA LEU A 320 -0.34 -21.08 26.43
C LEU A 320 -0.15 -19.82 25.58
N LEU A 321 -0.31 -18.63 26.18
CA LEU A 321 -0.13 -17.34 25.51
C LEU A 321 1.33 -17.04 25.14
N PHE A 322 2.30 -17.48 25.97
CA PHE A 322 3.73 -17.31 25.69
C PHE A 322 4.27 -18.34 24.68
N SER A 323 3.70 -19.54 24.62
CA SER A 323 4.08 -20.58 23.64
C SER A 323 3.68 -20.21 22.20
N ALA A 324 2.57 -19.49 22.01
CA ALA A 324 2.06 -19.08 20.69
C ALA A 324 2.90 -17.96 20.01
N GLU A 325 3.51 -17.05 20.78
CA GLU A 325 4.29 -15.92 20.25
C GLU A 325 5.57 -16.35 19.52
N CYS A 326 6.15 -17.50 19.90
CA CYS A 326 7.41 -18.01 19.32
C CYS A 326 7.22 -18.80 18.01
N MET A 327 5.98 -19.03 17.59
CA MET A 327 5.64 -19.95 16.49
C MET A 327 4.88 -19.29 15.33
N LEU A 328 4.55 -18.00 15.43
CA LEU A 328 4.00 -17.22 14.33
C LEU A 328 5.10 -16.92 13.29
N PRO A 329 4.85 -17.11 11.97
CA PRO A 329 5.68 -16.55 10.92
C PRO A 329 5.89 -15.06 11.17
N ASP A 330 7.07 -14.49 10.87
CA ASP A 330 7.39 -13.09 11.22
C ASP A 330 6.34 -12.07 10.76
N ARG A 331 5.61 -12.36 9.67
CA ARG A 331 4.50 -11.53 9.17
C ARG A 331 3.25 -11.48 10.06
N TYR A 332 3.11 -12.41 11.00
CA TYR A 332 2.00 -12.46 11.98
C TYR A 332 2.47 -12.21 13.42
N LYS A 333 3.78 -11.95 13.63
CA LYS A 333 4.27 -11.55 14.95
C LYS A 333 3.71 -10.18 15.29
N VAL A 334 2.74 -10.19 16.20
CA VAL A 334 2.21 -9.00 16.84
C VAL A 334 3.32 -8.42 17.71
N GLN A 335 3.81 -7.21 17.38
CA GLN A 335 4.80 -6.53 18.23
C GLN A 335 4.26 -6.41 19.66
N ALA A 336 5.13 -6.48 20.67
CA ALA A 336 4.75 -6.47 22.09
C ALA A 336 3.82 -5.30 22.50
N GLN A 337 3.70 -4.27 21.67
CA GLN A 337 2.87 -3.11 21.89
C GLN A 337 1.43 -3.21 21.36
N SER A 338 0.99 -4.35 20.82
CA SER A 338 -0.39 -4.57 20.34
C SER A 338 -1.23 -5.46 21.27
N LYS A 339 -0.66 -5.96 22.37
CA LYS A 339 -1.44 -6.51 23.49
C LYS A 339 -2.09 -5.36 24.24
N LEU A 340 -3.25 -4.87 23.78
CA LEU A 340 -4.24 -4.19 24.63
C LEU A 340 -5.52 -3.84 23.85
N ARG A 341 -6.61 -4.55 24.22
CA ARG A 341 -8.01 -4.10 24.35
C ARG A 341 -9.03 -5.08 23.76
N LEU A 342 -9.12 -6.25 24.39
CA LEU A 342 -10.40 -6.93 24.60
C LEU A 342 -10.48 -7.33 26.08
N LYS A 343 -10.64 -6.33 26.96
CA LYS A 343 -11.31 -6.57 28.24
C LYS A 343 -12.78 -6.24 27.99
N VAL A 344 -13.56 -7.27 27.76
CA VAL A 344 -15.03 -7.21 27.83
C VAL A 344 -15.35 -6.90 29.29
N ASN A 345 -15.97 -5.74 29.55
CA ASN A 345 -16.51 -5.46 30.87
C ASN A 345 -17.74 -6.34 31.10
N THR A 346 -17.80 -6.88 32.31
CA THR A 346 -18.86 -7.68 32.95
C THR A 346 -20.28 -7.21 32.71
#